data_AF-A0A971QWG8-F1
#
_entry.id   AF-A0A971QWG8-F1
#
_cell.length_a   1.000
_cell.length_b   1.000
_cell.length_c   1.000
_cell.angle_alpha   90.00
_cell.angle_beta   90.00
_cell.angle_gamma   90.00
#
_symmetry.space_group_name_H-M   'P 1'
#
loop_
_entity.id
_entity.type
_entity.pdbx_description
1 polymer ?
#
loop_
_entity_poly.entity_id
_entity_poly.type
_entity_poly.pdbx_seq_one_letter_code
_entity_poly.pdbx_strand_id
1 'polypeptide(L)'
;MGKSAWERTQEEILKERAEVLGRAGEALAAALSEMERINRRIAESIRAAGANPALDVLAEINGEIRRYNLAREYAQLRYYYLIVTREAMGFRRHKTVEEVYRIPPKRAYL
;
A
#
# COMPACT_ATOMS: atom_id res chain seq x y z
N MET A 1 1.18 -3.18 44.37
CA MET A 1 1.39 -1.73 44.25
C MET A 1 0.72 -1.27 42.96
N GLY A 2 -0.21 -0.32 43.02
CA GLY A 2 -0.84 0.23 41.80
C GLY A 2 0.17 1.08 41.01
N LYS A 3 0.02 1.13 39.69
CA LYS A 3 0.84 2.00 38.82
C LYS A 3 0.67 3.47 39.25
N SER A 4 1.78 4.19 39.32
CA SER A 4 1.81 5.63 39.52
C SER A 4 1.07 6.36 38.37
N ALA A 5 0.65 7.60 38.62
CA ALA A 5 0.05 8.44 37.57
C ALA A 5 0.98 8.60 36.36
N TRP A 6 2.29 8.74 36.60
CA TRP A 6 3.31 8.83 35.55
C TRP A 6 3.38 7.57 34.68
N GLU A 7 3.38 6.38 35.30
CA GLU A 7 3.40 5.10 34.56
C GLU A 7 2.15 4.91 33.68
N ARG A 8 0.98 5.34 34.15
CA ARG A 8 -0.26 5.29 33.36
C ARG A 8 -0.19 6.21 32.14
N THR A 9 0.31 7.43 32.31
CA THR A 9 0.51 8.36 31.17
C THR A 9 1.51 7.83 30.15
N GLN A 10 2.60 7.19 30.59
CA GLN A 10 3.55 6.57 29.67
C GLN A 10 2.93 5.41 28.88
N GLU A 11 2.13 4.58 29.55
CA GLU A 11 1.40 3.48 28.91
C GLU A 11 0.40 3.98 27.86
N GLU A 12 -0.37 5.02 28.17
CA GLU A 12 -1.30 5.66 27.22
C GLU A 12 -0.56 6.20 25.99
N ILE A 13 0.57 6.90 26.17
CA ILE A 13 1.38 7.42 25.06
C ILE A 13 1.92 6.26 24.19
N LEU A 14 2.38 5.17 24.80
CA LEU A 14 2.87 4.01 24.05
C LEU A 14 1.77 3.34 23.25
N LYS A 15 0.57 3.22 23.83
CA LYS A 15 -0.60 2.63 23.17
C LYS A 15 -1.01 3.46 21.95
N GLU A 16 -1.15 4.77 22.10
CA GLU A 16 -1.50 5.68 21.00
C GLU A 16 -0.47 5.62 19.86
N ARG A 17 0.82 5.57 20.20
CA ARG A 17 1.89 5.39 19.19
C ARG A 17 1.76 4.07 18.44
N ALA A 18 1.49 2.98 19.15
CA ALA A 18 1.28 1.67 18.53
C ALA A 18 0.08 1.68 17.59
N GLU A 19 -1.03 2.30 17.98
CA GLU A 19 -2.24 2.42 17.16
C GLU A 19 -2.02 3.26 15.89
N VAL A 20 -1.31 4.39 15.99
CA VAL A 20 -0.97 5.21 14.82
C VAL A 20 -0.08 4.44 13.85
N LEU A 21 0.93 3.71 14.36
CA LEU A 21 1.80 2.89 13.52
C LEU A 21 1.04 1.76 12.83
N GLY A 22 0.17 1.07 13.57
CA GLY A 22 -0.69 0.01 13.05
C GLY A 22 -1.56 0.50 11.91
N ARG A 23 -2.28 1.62 12.11
CA ARG A 23 -3.13 2.23 11.07
C ARG A 23 -2.37 2.61 9.81
N ALA A 24 -1.13 3.11 9.94
CA ALA A 24 -0.30 3.43 8.77
C ALA A 24 0.06 2.16 7.97
N GLY A 25 0.39 1.06 8.66
CA GLY A 25 0.66 -0.24 8.04
C GLY A 25 -0.57 -0.85 7.37
N GLU A 26 -1.73 -0.79 8.03
CA GLU A 26 -3.01 -1.26 7.48
C GLU A 26 -3.42 -0.49 6.22
N ALA A 27 -3.26 0.83 6.22
CA ALA A 27 -3.57 1.66 5.06
C ALA A 27 -2.71 1.31 3.84
N LEU A 28 -1.43 1.00 4.05
CA LEU A 28 -0.53 0.53 3.01
C LEU A 28 -0.89 -0.87 2.52
N ALA A 29 -1.20 -1.80 3.44
CA ALA A 29 -1.63 -3.16 3.11
C ALA A 29 -2.92 -3.16 2.27
N ALA A 30 -3.87 -2.29 2.61
CA ALA A 30 -5.10 -2.10 1.86
C ALA A 30 -4.82 -1.57 0.44
N ALA A 31 -3.93 -0.58 0.30
CA ALA A 31 -3.55 -0.04 -1.01
C ALA A 31 -2.89 -1.11 -1.90
N LEU A 32 -1.99 -1.92 -1.34
CA LEU A 32 -1.35 -3.03 -2.07
C LEU A 32 -2.36 -4.12 -2.46
N SER A 33 -3.31 -4.44 -1.58
CA SER A 33 -4.38 -5.40 -1.87
C SER A 33 -5.27 -4.94 -3.02
N GLU A 34 -5.58 -3.64 -3.07
CA GLU A 34 -6.36 -3.05 -4.18
C GLU A 34 -5.58 -3.07 -5.50
N MET A 35 -4.29 -2.73 -5.48
CA MET A 35 -3.43 -2.88 -6.66
C MET A 35 -3.46 -4.30 -7.20
N GLU A 36 -3.33 -5.29 -6.32
CA GLU A 36 -3.29 -6.70 -6.70
C GLU A 36 -4.66 -7.19 -7.22
N ARG A 37 -5.77 -6.66 -6.70
CA ARG A 37 -7.10 -6.89 -7.27
C ARG A 37 -7.23 -6.35 -8.69
N ILE A 38 -6.78 -5.12 -8.95
CA ILE A 38 -6.80 -4.52 -10.30
C ILE A 38 -5.86 -5.30 -11.24
N ASN A 39 -4.70 -5.70 -10.73
CA ASN A 39 -3.70 -6.50 -11.45
C ASN A 39 -4.28 -7.82 -11.99
N ARG A 40 -5.05 -8.54 -11.16
CA ARG A 40 -5.75 -9.76 -11.58
C ARG A 40 -6.79 -9.50 -12.66
N ARG A 41 -7.59 -8.42 -12.51
CA ARG A 41 -8.57 -8.03 -13.53
C ARG A 41 -7.92 -7.72 -14.87
N ILE A 42 -6.81 -6.96 -14.88
CA ILE A 42 -6.04 -6.69 -16.10
C ILE A 42 -5.60 -8.01 -16.75
N ALA A 43 -5.06 -8.95 -15.96
CA ALA A 43 -4.60 -10.23 -16.48
C ALA A 43 -5.76 -11.08 -17.05
N GLU A 44 -6.93 -11.05 -16.43
CA GLU A 44 -8.14 -11.70 -16.93
C GLU A 44 -8.63 -11.07 -18.24
N SER A 45 -8.69 -9.73 -18.31
CA SER A 45 -9.08 -9.01 -19.53
C SER A 45 -8.14 -9.29 -20.69
N ILE A 46 -6.82 -9.31 -20.45
CA ILE A 46 -5.82 -9.65 -21.48
C ILE A 46 -6.03 -11.09 -21.98
N ARG A 47 -6.30 -12.05 -21.08
CA ARG A 47 -6.57 -13.44 -21.48
C ARG A 47 -7.85 -13.55 -22.30
N ALA A 48 -8.90 -12.83 -21.93
CA ALA A 48 -10.18 -12.84 -22.64
C ALA A 48 -10.10 -12.16 -24.02
N ALA A 49 -9.28 -11.11 -24.14
CA ALA A 49 -9.07 -10.34 -25.36
C ALA A 49 -8.40 -11.16 -26.50
N GLY A 50 -7.62 -12.18 -26.17
CA GLY A 50 -6.93 -13.01 -27.15
C GLY A 50 -5.77 -12.30 -27.85
N ALA A 51 -5.31 -12.86 -28.98
CA ALA A 51 -4.07 -12.43 -29.63
C ALA A 51 -4.21 -11.15 -30.49
N ASN A 52 -5.42 -10.82 -30.95
CA ASN A 52 -5.66 -9.66 -31.80
C ASN A 52 -6.95 -8.94 -31.39
N PRO A 53 -6.96 -8.30 -30.21
CA PRO A 53 -8.12 -7.58 -29.73
C PRO A 53 -8.44 -6.34 -30.56
N ALA A 54 -9.72 -6.01 -30.62
CA ALA A 54 -10.17 -4.76 -31.19
C ALA A 54 -9.67 -3.55 -30.37
N LEU A 55 -9.60 -2.37 -31.02
CA LEU A 55 -9.04 -1.15 -30.44
C LEU A 55 -9.80 -0.66 -29.20
N ASP A 56 -11.11 -0.88 -29.15
CA ASP A 56 -11.97 -0.58 -28.01
C ASP A 56 -11.61 -1.45 -26.79
N VAL A 57 -11.42 -2.75 -26.99
CA VAL A 57 -10.97 -3.69 -25.94
C VAL A 57 -9.59 -3.29 -25.40
N LEU A 58 -8.66 -2.90 -26.28
CA LEU A 58 -7.35 -2.39 -25.86
C LEU A 58 -7.47 -1.10 -25.04
N ALA A 59 -8.36 -0.18 -25.44
CA ALA A 59 -8.59 1.06 -24.71
C ALA A 59 -9.16 0.81 -23.30
N GLU A 60 -10.04 -0.19 -23.15
CA GLU A 60 -10.57 -0.63 -21.85
C GLU A 60 -9.46 -1.20 -20.95
N ILE A 61 -8.63 -2.11 -21.47
CA ILE A 61 -7.50 -2.68 -20.72
C ILE A 61 -6.52 -1.56 -20.31
N ASN A 62 -6.23 -0.62 -21.20
CA ASN A 62 -5.42 0.55 -20.88
C ASN A 62 -6.06 1.45 -19.81
N GLY A 63 -7.39 1.48 -19.71
CA GLY A 63 -8.12 2.12 -18.63
C GLY A 63 -7.93 1.42 -17.27
N GLU A 64 -7.91 0.10 -17.23
CA GLU A 64 -7.57 -0.67 -16.03
C GLU A 64 -6.09 -0.48 -15.65
N ILE A 65 -5.18 -0.44 -16.63
CA ILE A 65 -3.74 -0.14 -16.41
C ILE A 65 -3.55 1.27 -15.84
N ARG A 66 -4.32 2.27 -16.32
CA ARG A 66 -4.37 3.61 -15.71
C ARG A 66 -4.75 3.53 -14.24
N ARG A 67 -5.83 2.82 -13.91
CA ARG A 67 -6.29 2.64 -12.52
C ARG A 67 -5.26 1.95 -11.64
N TYR A 68 -4.59 0.91 -12.16
CA TYR A 68 -3.50 0.26 -11.46
C TYR A 68 -2.36 1.23 -11.14
N ASN A 69 -1.97 2.06 -12.13
CA ASN A 69 -0.90 3.02 -11.96
C ASN A 69 -1.26 4.13 -10.95
N LEU A 70 -2.52 4.60 -10.92
CA LEU A 70 -2.98 5.51 -9.85
C LEU A 70 -2.97 4.84 -8.48
N ALA A 71 -3.45 3.58 -8.37
CA ALA A 71 -3.41 2.83 -7.12
C ALA A 71 -1.97 2.64 -6.62
N ARG A 72 -1.02 2.46 -7.54
CA ARG A 72 0.40 2.40 -7.24
C ARG A 72 0.94 3.70 -6.65
N GLU A 73 0.60 4.84 -7.23
CA GLU A 73 0.99 6.16 -6.69
C GLU A 73 0.44 6.36 -5.27
N TYR A 74 -0.81 5.93 -5.04
CA TYR A 74 -1.41 5.95 -3.71
C TYR A 74 -0.69 5.01 -2.71
N ALA A 75 -0.30 3.81 -3.14
CA ALA A 75 0.50 2.91 -2.30
C ALA A 75 1.88 3.52 -1.95
N GLN A 76 2.52 4.23 -2.90
CA GLN A 76 3.78 4.95 -2.64
C GLN A 76 3.59 6.05 -1.58
N LEU A 77 2.49 6.80 -1.65
CA LEU A 77 2.16 7.80 -0.63
C LEU A 77 1.95 7.16 0.75
N ARG A 78 1.22 6.05 0.82
CA ARG A 78 1.00 5.33 2.09
C ARG A 78 2.28 4.73 2.65
N TYR A 79 3.17 4.25 1.77
CA TYR A 79 4.50 3.80 2.16
C TYR A 79 5.31 4.93 2.77
N TYR A 80 5.33 6.11 2.14
CA TYR A 80 5.99 7.30 2.69
C TYR A 80 5.45 7.66 4.08
N TYR A 81 4.13 7.66 4.29
CA TYR A 81 3.54 7.91 5.61
C TYR A 81 3.93 6.88 6.66
N LEU A 82 4.02 5.60 6.29
CA LEU A 82 4.51 4.56 7.21
C LEU A 82 5.96 4.83 7.62
N ILE A 83 6.83 5.19 6.67
CA ILE A 83 8.23 5.51 6.95
C ILE A 83 8.35 6.72 7.88
N VAL A 84 7.67 7.82 7.58
CA VAL A 84 7.69 9.04 8.42
C VAL A 84 7.18 8.74 9.84
N THR A 85 6.10 7.96 9.95
CA THR A 85 5.54 7.56 11.26
C THR A 85 6.53 6.74 12.06
N ARG A 86 7.24 5.81 11.41
CA ARG A 86 8.30 5.00 12.03
C ARG A 86 9.47 5.85 12.49
N GLU A 87 9.90 6.81 11.69
CA GLU A 87 11.01 7.71 12.03
C GLU A 87 10.68 8.61 13.21
N ALA A 88 9.45 9.12 13.28
CA ALA A 88 8.95 9.88 14.43
C ALA A 88 8.95 9.06 15.74
N MET A 89 8.90 7.72 15.63
CA MET A 89 9.01 6.79 16.76
C MET A 89 10.45 6.32 17.01
N GLY A 90 11.42 6.81 16.24
CA GLY A 90 12.85 6.48 16.41
C GLY A 90 13.34 5.29 15.59
N PHE A 91 12.52 4.67 14.74
CA PHE A 91 12.94 3.58 13.86
C PHE A 91 13.62 4.14 12.60
N ARG A 92 14.94 3.94 12.48
CA ARG A 92 15.76 4.48 11.37
C ARG A 92 16.11 3.48 10.27
N ARG A 93 15.84 2.19 10.48
CA ARG A 93 16.12 1.12 9.52
C ARG A 93 14.81 0.58 8.97
N HIS A 94 14.72 0.52 7.64
CA HIS A 94 13.47 0.22 6.93
C HIS A 94 13.55 -1.01 6.03
N LYS A 95 14.66 -1.76 6.06
CA LYS A 95 14.87 -2.95 5.21
C LYS A 95 13.70 -3.95 5.28
N THR A 96 13.23 -4.29 6.48
CA THR A 96 12.09 -5.21 6.64
C THR A 96 10.78 -4.62 6.10
N VAL A 97 10.61 -3.29 6.14
CA VAL A 97 9.45 -2.61 5.55
C VAL A 97 9.50 -2.70 4.03
N GLU A 98 10.67 -2.51 3.42
CA GLU A 98 10.90 -2.66 1.98
C GLU A 98 10.62 -4.09 1.51
N GLU A 99 11.00 -5.10 2.30
CA GLU A 99 10.78 -6.50 2.02
C GLU A 99 9.28 -6.89 2.12
N VAL A 100 8.61 -6.45 3.19
CA VAL A 100 7.21 -6.82 3.48
C VAL A 100 6.22 -6.05 2.61
N TYR A 101 6.45 -4.75 2.38
CA TYR A 101 5.52 -3.86 1.67
C TYR A 101 6.04 -3.46 0.29
N ARG A 102 6.75 -4.38 -0.37
CA ARG A 102 7.32 -4.13 -1.70
C ARG A 102 6.23 -3.69 -2.69
N ILE A 103 6.35 -2.47 -3.20
CA ILE A 103 5.44 -1.94 -4.22
C ILE A 103 5.91 -2.41 -5.60
N PRO A 104 5.06 -3.12 -6.38
CA PRO A 104 5.42 -3.54 -7.74
C PRO A 104 5.68 -2.35 -8.69
N PRO A 105 6.38 -2.56 -9.83
CA PRO A 105 6.62 -1.49 -10.81
C PRO A 105 5.34 -1.03 -11.51
N LYS A 106 5.43 0.12 -12.20
CA LYS A 106 4.36 0.65 -13.06
C LYS A 106 4.11 -0.32 -14.22
N ARG A 107 2.85 -0.47 -14.65
CA ARG A 107 2.50 -1.22 -15.87
C ARG A 107 2.52 -0.33 -17.10
N ALA A 108 3.11 -0.82 -18.19
CA ALA A 108 3.05 -0.19 -19.51
C ALA A 108 1.65 -0.39 -20.13
N TYR A 109 1.25 0.54 -21.00
CA TYR A 109 0.05 0.40 -21.81
C TYR A 109 0.28 -0.63 -22.93
N LEU A 110 -0.81 -1.26 -23.36
CA LEU A 110 -0.87 -2.18 -24.50
C LEU A 110 -1.19 -1.46 -25.80
#